data_AF-A0AA45W8S9-F1
#
_entry.id   AF-A0AA45W8S9-F1
#
_cell.length_a   1.000
_cell.length_b   1.000
_cell.length_c   1.000
_cell.angle_alpha   90.00
_cell.angle_beta   90.00
_cell.angle_gamma   90.00
#
_symmetry.space_group_name_H-M   'P 1'
#
loop_
_entity.id
_entity.type
_entity.pdbx_description
1 polymer ?
#
loop_
_entity_poly.entity_id
_entity_poly.type
_entity_poly.pdbx_seq_one_letter_code
_entity_poly.pdbx_strand_id
1 'polypeptide(L)' 'MANKRHKPEEIVTKLRQVEVLVGQGMSRVDAIREVRVTEQTYYRWRKQYGGMGSDQLKELKRLQN' A
#
# COMPACT_ATOMS: atom_id res chain seq x y z
N MET A 1 13.13 -0.23 -17.15
CA MET A 1 12.55 0.78 -16.24
C MET A 1 13.11 0.53 -14.84
N ALA A 2 13.72 1.54 -14.21
CA ALA A 2 14.35 1.37 -12.91
C ALA A 2 13.34 0.85 -11.88
N ASN A 3 13.61 -0.32 -11.30
CA ASN A 3 12.83 -0.89 -10.20
C ASN A 3 13.02 -0.02 -8.95
N LYS A 4 12.34 1.13 -8.89
CA LYS A 4 12.23 1.92 -7.66
C LYS A 4 11.45 1.09 -6.65
N ARG A 5 12.17 0.40 -5.76
CA ARG A 5 11.59 -0.30 -4.62
C ARG A 5 10.78 0.70 -3.81
N HIS A 6 9.49 0.45 -3.65
CA HIS A 6 8.67 1.25 -2.75
C HIS A 6 9.07 0.97 -1.31
N LYS A 7 9.16 2.03 -0.52
CA LYS A 7 9.38 1.88 0.92
C LYS A 7 8.13 1.29 1.57
N PRO A 8 8.24 0.51 2.66
CA PRO A 8 7.08 -0.02 3.38
C PRO A 8 6.04 1.04 3.74
N GLU A 9 6.49 2.24 4.10
CA GLU A 9 5.65 3.40 4.42
C GLU A 9 4.81 3.87 3.22
N GLU A 10 5.42 3.90 2.02
CA GLU A 10 4.74 4.25 0.77
C GLU A 10 3.70 3.19 0.41
N ILE A 11 4.04 1.90 0.61
CA ILE A 11 3.12 0.79 0.38
C ILE A 11 1.89 0.91 1.28
N VAL A 12 2.07 1.11 2.60
CA VAL A 12 0.92 1.23 3.51
C VAL A 12 0.09 2.47 3.22
N THR A 13 0.73 3.58 2.86
CA THR A 13 0.02 4.81 2.46
C THR A 13 -0.87 4.55 1.24
N LYS A 14 -0.34 3.89 0.20
CA LYS A 14 -1.12 3.52 -0.99
C LYS A 14 -2.25 2.56 -0.66
N LEU A 15 -2.02 1.55 0.19
CA LEU A 15 -3.08 0.63 0.64
C LEU A 15 -4.22 1.38 1.34
N ARG A 16 -3.90 2.31 2.25
CA ARG A 16 -4.91 3.13 2.94
C ARG A 16 -5.68 4.03 1.98
N GLN A 17 -5.00 4.63 1.01
CA GLN A 17 -5.65 5.48 0.01
C GLN A 17 -6.66 4.69 -0.85
N VAL A 18 -6.35 3.43 -1.21
CA VAL A 18 -7.32 2.55 -1.87
C VAL A 18 -8.55 2.31 -1.00
N GLU A 19 -8.38 2.00 0.28
CA GLU A 19 -9.52 1.76 1.19
C GLU A 19 -10.37 3.03 1.39
N VAL A 20 -9.76 4.23 1.43
CA VAL A 20 -10.48 5.51 1.48
C VAL A 20 -11.31 5.73 0.22
N LEU A 21 -10.73 5.56 -0.97
CA LEU A 21 -11.43 5.73 -2.24
C LEU A 21 -12.60 4.74 -2.38
N VAL A 22 -12.39 3.49 -1.96
CA VAL A 22 -13.45 2.48 -1.91
C VAL A 22 -14.56 2.86 -0.93
N GLY A 23 -14.20 3.40 0.25
CA GLY A 23 -15.17 3.93 1.21
C GLY A 23 -15.98 5.13 0.69
N GLN A 24 -15.45 5.87 -0.29
CA GLN A 24 -16.15 6.93 -1.01
C GLN A 24 -17.03 6.42 -2.16
N GLY A 25 -17.12 5.11 -2.36
CA GLY A 25 -17.95 4.48 -3.39
C GLY A 25 -17.24 4.18 -4.71
N MET A 26 -15.92 4.43 -4.80
CA MET A 26 -15.14 4.04 -5.99
C MET A 26 -14.99 2.51 -6.07
N SER A 27 -15.02 1.96 -7.29
CA SER A 27 -14.69 0.55 -7.47
C SER A 27 -13.24 0.29 -7.03
N ARG A 28 -12.98 -0.86 -6.42
CA ARG A 28 -11.63 -1.20 -5.93
C ARG A 28 -10.60 -1.23 -7.07
N VAL A 29 -11.00 -1.70 -8.25
CA VAL A 29 -10.14 -1.75 -9.43
C VAL A 29 -9.72 -0.34 -9.86
N ASP A 30 -10.66 0.60 -9.87
CA ASP A 30 -10.36 1.99 -10.23
C ASP A 30 -9.52 2.68 -9.15
N ALA A 31 -9.82 2.44 -7.87
CA ALA A 31 -9.03 2.96 -6.76
C ALA A 31 -7.56 2.47 -6.78
N ILE A 32 -7.34 1.19 -7.16
CA ILE A 32 -6.00 0.63 -7.34
C ILE A 32 -5.25 1.33 -8.50
N ARG A 33 -5.95 1.60 -9.60
CA ARG A 33 -5.37 2.32 -10.75
C ARG A 33 -5.03 3.76 -10.40
N GLU A 34 -5.86 4.41 -9.59
CA GLU A 34 -5.66 5.79 -9.13
C GLU A 34 -4.35 5.96 -8.34
N VAL A 35 -4.01 4.99 -7.50
CA VAL A 35 -2.73 4.99 -6.76
C VAL A 35 -1.52 4.50 -7.60
N ARG A 36 -1.73 4.31 -8.91
CA ARG A 36 -0.71 3.95 -9.92
C ARG A 36 0.00 2.63 -9.62
N VAL A 37 -0.74 1.61 -9.19
CA VAL A 37 -0.21 0.25 -9.01
C VAL A 37 -1.06 -0.76 -9.74
N THR A 38 -0.49 -1.92 -10.03
CA THR A 38 -1.25 -3.03 -10.61
C THR A 38 -2.06 -3.75 -9.53
N GLU A 39 -3.19 -4.36 -9.90
CA GLU A 39 -4.01 -5.15 -8.98
C GLU A 39 -3.20 -6.27 -8.31
N GLN A 40 -2.37 -6.98 -9.08
CA GLN A 40 -1.48 -8.00 -8.54
C GLN A 40 -0.54 -7.46 -7.46
N THR A 41 0.02 -6.27 -7.67
CA THR A 41 0.89 -5.60 -6.70
C THR A 41 0.11 -5.22 -5.44
N TYR A 42 -1.08 -4.63 -5.61
CA TYR A 42 -1.97 -4.28 -4.50
C TYR A 42 -2.31 -5.51 -3.65
N TYR A 43 -2.75 -6.62 -4.25
CA TYR A 43 -3.11 -7.82 -3.48
C TYR A 43 -1.92 -8.46 -2.77
N ARG A 44 -0.74 -8.46 -3.40
CA ARG A 44 0.50 -8.91 -2.74
C ARG A 44 0.83 -8.04 -1.53
N TRP A 45 0.75 -6.71 -1.68
CA TRP A 45 0.99 -5.79 -0.58
C TRP A 45 -0.07 -5.90 0.51
N ARG A 46 -1.35 -6.06 0.17
CA ARG A 46 -2.42 -6.26 1.16
C ARG A 46 -2.16 -7.51 2.00
N LYS A 47 -1.67 -8.60 1.39
CA LYS A 47 -1.28 -9.81 2.13
C LYS A 47 -0.09 -9.57 3.06
N GLN A 48 0.87 -8.75 2.66
CA GLN A 48 2.12 -8.53 3.40
C GLN A 48 2.04 -7.40 4.44
N TYR A 49 1.24 -6.37 4.17
CA TYR A 49 1.21 -5.10 4.90
C TYR A 49 -0.20 -4.68 5.34
N GLY A 50 -1.27 -5.35 4.87
CA GLY A 50 -2.66 -4.95 5.13
C GLY A 50 -3.12 -5.07 6.59
N GLY A 51 -2.37 -5.79 7.42
CA GLY A 51 -2.59 -5.86 8.88
C GLY A 51 -1.59 -5.04 9.71
N MET A 52 -0.67 -4.30 9.08
CA MET A 52 0.33 -3.54 9.83
C MET A 52 -0.26 -2.25 10.40
N GLY A 53 -0.29 -2.20 11.74
CA GLY A 53 -0.55 -0.97 12.49
C GLY A 53 0.59 0.05 12.37
N SER A 54 0.33 1.29 12.78
CA SER A 54 1.31 2.38 12.78
C SER A 54 2.60 2.06 13.54
N ASP A 55 2.53 1.23 14.58
CA ASP A 55 3.68 0.90 15.41
C ASP A 55 4.57 -0.19 14.79
N GLN A 56 4.00 -1.12 14.01
CA GLN A 56 4.79 -2.07 13.20
C GLN A 56 5.54 -1.38 12.06
N LEU A 57 5.01 -0.28 11.53
CA LEU A 57 5.73 0.53 10.53
C LEU A 57 6.95 1.23 11.12
N LYS A 58 6.86 1.72 12.37
CA LYS A 58 8.00 2.34 13.06
C LYS A 58 9.13 1.33 13.31
N GLU A 59 8.79 0.08 13.64
CA GLU A 59 9.78 -0.99 13.83
C GLU A 59 10.46 -1.39 12.51
N LEU A 60 9.70 -1.46 11.41
CA LEU A 60 10.26 -1.67 10.07
C LEU A 60 11.28 -0.59 9.68
N LYS A 61 11.01 0.67 10.04
CA LYS A 61 11.94 1.78 9.82
C LYS A 61 13.22 1.62 10.63
N ARG A 62 13.12 1.11 11.87
CA ARG A 62 14.27 0.87 12.75
C ARG A 62 15.19 -0.22 12.22
N LEU A 63 14.62 -1.27 11.63
CA LEU A 63 15.35 -2.42 11.08
C LEU A 63 15.96 -2.18 9.68
N GLN A 64 15.54 -1.10 8.99
CA GLN A 64 16.08 -0.72 7.68
C GLN A 64 17.25 0.28 7.75
N ASN A 65 17.66 0.70 8.95
CA ASN A 65 18.82 1.57 9.20
C ASN A 65 20.09 0.77 9.51
#